data_AF-A0AAJ7J983-F1
#
_entry.id   AF-A0AAJ7J983-F1
#
_cell.length_a   1.000
_cell.length_b   1.000
_cell.length_c   1.000
_cell.angle_alpha   90.00
_cell.angle_beta   90.00
_cell.angle_gamma   90.00
#
_symmetry.space_group_name_H-M   'P 1'
#
loop_
_entity.id
_entity.type
_entity.pdbx_description
1 polymer ?
#
loop_
_entity_poly.entity_id
_entity_poly.type
_entity_poly.pdbx_seq_one_letter_code
_entity_poly.pdbx_strand_id
1 'polypeptide(L)'
;MAEEEPQEKKFKHSVISDFILSAEFQQIFREHWHNFTDIKTDDLEIISKPFRVCRISNFISSEEVMEEIKNDLLDIRTRRNSIDLYQFEQTDDFASFDAENIKLLYDAFQTDFATWLEENTKIELNKMIDMSSSSYYDTDFLLCHDDNLGDRRIAYVLYISKQWTEEDGGTLDLFDTDEDGLPRDVVKSLVPEYNSIVFFEVVDNSYHQVAEIISPDKSRWSINGWFHGPKQSTKQPRPEMEPDCIPSLDQTVNLDEWVTECYLFSKVKEDIHMDMEKDSYTHLSSFLKDEIYEKLATDLMSETIVWKKVGPADIRKYEVADEDTLPDLLKQLCTMFKSITMFKLLKEYTELDLVAEKENMNPRMFLELQRWSGGCYTLIHDKPILSDYNEDPKSLASESDESEALDETEGDGLQLLNKSTREDQEKSNSNNRSSSSDCGTPVSIRDETDDIEDEIMRKILKSKSPRTRRKYLVHHAAMLKMGDRSPRKPRILDTDESDVSDIGDYLSDPLECSLERSDEEEVVKPEEVVPTKTQPTGSLDLILQFHANNAPQDESTICYLDPMTSDATLMNIPPKDNHLSIVYKVGNTCRIHRYVNHYHPDYFYNLICTYYE
;
A
#
# COMPACT_ATOMS: atom_id res chain seq x y z
N MET A 1 53.49 58.18 17.14
CA MET A 1 53.30 56.76 16.80
C MET A 1 52.19 56.28 17.69
N ALA A 2 50.97 56.28 17.17
CA ALA A 2 49.84 55.60 17.77
C ALA A 2 49.87 54.20 17.17
N GLU A 3 50.07 53.19 18.00
CA GLU A 3 49.92 51.79 17.60
C GLU A 3 48.42 51.52 17.54
N GLU A 4 47.91 51.30 16.34
CA GLU A 4 46.57 50.76 16.12
C GLU A 4 46.57 49.30 16.59
N GLU A 5 45.69 48.99 17.54
CA GLU A 5 45.37 47.61 17.90
C GLU A 5 44.82 46.87 16.67
N PRO A 6 45.25 45.61 16.43
CA PRO A 6 44.68 44.82 15.35
C PRO A 6 43.24 44.45 15.72
N GLN A 7 42.28 44.91 14.92
CA GLN A 7 40.91 44.39 14.96
C GLN A 7 40.96 42.89 14.67
N GLU A 8 40.71 42.06 15.69
CA GLU A 8 40.43 40.64 15.52
C GLU A 8 39.19 40.50 14.63
N LYS A 9 39.41 40.13 13.37
CA LYS A 9 38.36 39.63 12.49
C LYS A 9 37.86 38.31 13.08
N LYS A 10 36.81 38.36 13.89
CA LYS A 10 35.97 37.19 14.16
C LYS A 10 35.25 36.84 12.86
N PHE A 11 35.86 35.99 12.02
CA PHE A 11 35.13 35.26 11.01
C PHE A 11 34.15 34.35 11.77
N LYS A 12 32.86 34.68 11.74
CA LYS A 12 31.84 33.68 12.05
C LYS A 12 31.95 32.63 10.94
N HIS A 13 32.45 31.43 11.25
CA HIS A 13 32.32 30.26 10.39
C HIS A 13 30.85 29.83 10.38
N SER A 14 29.96 30.61 9.74
CA SER A 14 28.66 30.08 9.40
C SER A 14 28.83 29.25 8.12
N VAL A 15 28.37 28.00 8.16
CA VAL A 15 28.36 27.09 7.01
C VAL A 15 27.39 27.59 5.94
N ILE A 16 26.41 28.41 6.34
CA ILE A 16 25.37 28.99 5.49
C ILE A 16 25.89 30.26 4.81
N SER A 17 25.52 30.46 3.55
CA SER A 17 25.91 31.62 2.75
C SER A 17 25.43 32.96 3.33
N ASP A 18 26.34 33.94 3.41
CA ASP A 18 26.09 35.27 3.99
C ASP A 18 24.95 36.05 3.31
N PHE A 19 24.69 35.82 2.01
CA PHE A 19 23.64 36.54 1.29
C PHE A 19 22.23 36.24 1.84
N ILE A 20 22.04 35.05 2.42
CA ILE A 20 20.78 34.62 3.06
C ILE A 20 20.46 35.49 4.28
N LEU A 21 21.52 35.99 4.95
CA LEU A 21 21.42 36.89 6.09
C LEU A 21 21.24 38.36 5.68
N SER A 22 21.37 38.69 4.39
CA SER A 22 21.22 40.07 3.92
C SER A 22 19.78 40.57 4.10
N ALA A 23 19.63 41.84 4.46
CA ALA A 23 18.31 42.45 4.67
C ALA A 23 17.44 42.45 3.41
N GLU A 24 18.08 42.61 2.24
CA GLU A 24 17.42 42.61 0.93
C GLU A 24 16.83 41.23 0.62
N PHE A 25 17.64 40.16 0.71
CA PHE A 25 17.17 38.79 0.47
C PHE A 25 16.01 38.41 1.40
N GLN A 26 16.16 38.67 2.69
CA GLN A 26 15.11 38.37 3.66
C GLN A 26 13.83 39.18 3.43
N GLN A 27 13.94 40.43 2.97
CA GLN A 27 12.77 41.25 2.64
C GLN A 27 12.00 40.65 1.46
N ILE A 28 12.71 40.27 0.39
CA ILE A 28 12.10 39.62 -0.79
C ILE A 28 11.45 38.30 -0.38
N PHE A 29 12.16 37.46 0.39
CA PHE A 29 11.62 36.20 0.89
C PHE A 29 10.32 36.42 1.67
N ARG A 30 10.34 37.31 2.68
CA ARG A 30 9.16 37.59 3.53
C ARG A 30 7.99 38.13 2.73
N GLU A 31 8.24 39.04 1.79
CA GLU A 31 7.20 39.59 0.92
C GLU A 31 6.48 38.48 0.17
N HIS A 32 7.22 37.57 -0.47
CA HIS A 32 6.62 36.51 -1.28
C HIS A 32 6.03 35.36 -0.45
N TRP A 33 6.70 34.96 0.63
CA TRP A 33 6.27 33.88 1.52
C TRP A 33 4.97 34.20 2.26
N HIS A 34 4.81 35.44 2.73
CA HIS A 34 3.63 35.87 3.47
C HIS A 34 2.46 36.29 2.57
N ASN A 35 2.74 36.78 1.35
CA ASN A 35 1.69 37.16 0.41
C ASN A 35 1.23 36.01 -0.50
N PHE A 36 1.79 34.80 -0.35
CA PHE A 36 1.46 33.64 -1.19
C PHE A 36 1.66 33.93 -2.68
N THR A 37 2.80 34.54 -3.02
CA THR A 37 3.12 34.92 -4.40
C THR A 37 4.38 34.26 -4.89
N ASP A 38 4.31 33.66 -6.08
CA ASP A 38 5.46 33.01 -6.71
C ASP A 38 6.57 34.02 -7.04
N ILE A 39 7.83 33.57 -6.95
CA ILE A 39 9.01 34.29 -7.46
C ILE A 39 10.07 33.28 -7.88
N LYS A 40 10.84 33.62 -8.92
CA LYS A 40 12.04 32.89 -9.32
C LYS A 40 13.13 33.88 -9.71
N THR A 41 14.21 33.91 -8.95
CA THR A 41 15.46 34.62 -9.21
C THR A 41 16.59 33.59 -9.33
N ASP A 42 17.84 34.06 -9.50
CA ASP A 42 19.00 33.17 -9.56
C ASP A 42 19.27 32.44 -8.23
N ASP A 43 18.94 33.08 -7.09
CA ASP A 43 19.23 32.54 -5.74
C ASP A 43 18.00 32.07 -4.96
N LEU A 44 16.78 32.44 -5.40
CA LEU A 44 15.53 32.17 -4.67
C LEU A 44 14.40 31.76 -5.62
N GLU A 45 13.71 30.68 -5.28
CA GLU A 45 12.44 30.31 -5.89
C GLU A 45 11.40 30.03 -4.81
N ILE A 46 10.26 30.72 -4.85
CA ILE A 46 9.10 30.45 -3.99
C ILE A 46 7.94 30.03 -4.89
N ILE A 47 7.34 28.91 -4.55
CA ILE A 47 6.16 28.34 -5.17
C ILE A 47 5.04 28.40 -4.13
N SER A 48 3.96 29.11 -4.44
CA SER A 48 2.82 29.31 -3.52
C SER A 48 1.76 28.20 -3.59
N LYS A 49 1.75 27.43 -4.68
CA LYS A 49 0.77 26.36 -4.95
C LYS A 49 1.48 25.08 -5.43
N PRO A 50 1.02 23.89 -5.02
CA PRO A 50 -0.22 23.59 -4.27
C PRO A 50 -0.14 23.95 -2.77
N PHE A 51 1.07 24.04 -2.24
CA PHE A 51 1.41 24.59 -0.93
C PHE A 51 2.72 25.37 -1.04
N ARG A 52 3.12 26.06 0.03
CA ARG A 52 4.30 26.93 0.02
C ARG A 52 5.59 26.10 0.06
N VAL A 53 6.36 26.20 -1.02
CA VAL A 53 7.70 25.62 -1.14
C VAL A 53 8.69 26.74 -1.44
N CYS A 54 9.85 26.71 -0.79
CA CYS A 54 10.96 27.61 -1.05
C CYS A 54 12.19 26.80 -1.44
N ARG A 55 12.94 27.30 -2.42
CA ARG A 55 14.25 26.83 -2.82
C ARG A 55 15.24 27.98 -2.74
N ILE A 56 16.36 27.75 -2.06
CA ILE A 56 17.48 28.69 -1.99
C ILE A 56 18.69 28.02 -2.62
N SER A 57 19.20 28.60 -3.71
CA SER A 57 20.42 28.12 -4.39
C SER A 57 21.68 28.62 -3.68
N ASN A 58 22.81 27.94 -3.88
CA ASN A 58 24.09 28.27 -3.25
C ASN A 58 24.02 28.36 -1.71
N PHE A 59 23.32 27.42 -1.07
CA PHE A 59 22.99 27.49 0.35
C PHE A 59 24.22 27.39 1.28
N ILE A 60 25.14 26.47 0.97
CA ILE A 60 26.41 26.31 1.68
C ILE A 60 27.45 27.30 1.12
N SER A 61 28.15 27.99 2.00
CA SER A 61 28.99 29.16 1.71
C SER A 61 30.24 28.87 0.88
N SER A 62 30.75 27.64 0.92
CA SER A 62 31.96 27.22 0.21
C SER A 62 31.80 25.83 -0.39
N GLU A 63 32.30 25.66 -1.60
CA GLU A 63 32.41 24.35 -2.25
C GLU A 63 33.35 23.41 -1.47
N GLU A 64 34.35 23.94 -0.76
CA GLU A 64 35.25 23.15 0.08
C GLU A 64 34.49 22.45 1.21
N VAL A 65 33.62 23.18 1.93
CA VAL A 65 32.80 22.61 3.01
C VAL A 65 31.82 21.57 2.46
N MET A 66 31.24 21.82 1.28
CA MET A 66 30.34 20.86 0.65
C MET A 66 31.06 19.55 0.26
N GLU A 67 32.29 19.62 -0.24
CA GLU A 67 33.10 18.43 -0.53
C GLU A 67 33.55 17.72 0.76
N GLU A 68 33.87 18.45 1.83
CA GLU A 68 34.17 17.88 3.15
C GLU A 68 32.99 17.11 3.73
N ILE A 69 31.78 17.71 3.72
CA ILE A 69 30.54 17.02 4.11
C ILE A 69 30.37 15.76 3.27
N LYS A 70 30.52 15.85 1.95
CA LYS A 70 30.39 14.68 1.07
C LYS A 70 31.40 13.57 1.38
N ASN A 71 32.64 13.92 1.71
CA ASN A 71 33.66 12.95 2.10
C ASN A 71 33.28 12.26 3.41
N ASP A 72 32.79 13.01 4.40
CA ASP A 72 32.30 12.43 5.66
C ASP A 72 31.14 11.44 5.41
N LEU A 73 30.21 11.77 4.50
CA LEU A 73 29.08 10.89 4.16
C LEU A 73 29.52 9.58 3.49
N LEU A 74 30.63 9.57 2.74
CA LEU A 74 31.15 8.34 2.11
C LEU A 74 31.66 7.32 3.14
N ASP A 75 32.06 7.78 4.32
CA ASP A 75 32.57 6.95 5.41
C ASP A 75 31.47 6.48 6.37
N ILE A 76 30.26 7.06 6.28
CA ILE A 76 29.11 6.70 7.11
C ILE A 76 28.42 5.45 6.55
N ARG A 77 28.11 4.50 7.45
CA ARG A 77 27.35 3.31 7.10
C ARG A 77 25.91 3.69 6.76
N THR A 78 25.42 3.19 5.63
CA THR A 78 24.02 3.31 5.22
C THR A 78 23.27 1.99 5.43
N ARG A 79 21.94 2.09 5.51
CA ARG A 79 20.99 0.98 5.45
C ARG A 79 20.11 1.11 4.21
N ARG A 80 19.88 -0.01 3.51
CA ARG A 80 18.95 -0.08 2.40
C ARG A 80 17.53 -0.21 2.95
N ASN A 81 16.71 0.77 2.67
CA ASN A 81 15.30 0.80 3.01
C ASN A 81 14.49 0.46 1.76
N SER A 82 13.56 -0.49 1.87
CA SER A 82 12.72 -0.92 0.75
C SER A 82 11.39 -1.44 1.28
N ILE A 83 10.35 -0.63 1.15
CA ILE A 83 8.96 -0.97 1.46
C ILE A 83 8.08 -0.58 0.26
N ASP A 84 6.77 -0.66 0.40
CA ASP A 84 5.82 -0.25 -0.64
C ASP A 84 5.91 1.25 -0.97
N LEU A 85 6.06 2.12 0.05
CA LEU A 85 6.13 3.57 -0.11
C LEU A 85 7.46 4.06 -0.73
N TYR A 86 8.58 3.39 -0.44
CA TYR A 86 9.90 3.89 -0.83
C TYR A 86 10.94 2.79 -0.98
N GLN A 87 11.98 3.13 -1.75
CA GLN A 87 13.20 2.36 -1.85
C GLN A 87 14.39 3.31 -2.03
N PHE A 88 15.33 3.32 -1.08
CA PHE A 88 16.57 4.12 -1.12
C PHE A 88 17.56 3.69 -0.02
N GLU A 89 18.79 4.19 -0.05
CA GLU A 89 19.73 4.05 1.08
C GLU A 89 19.70 5.26 2.00
N GLN A 90 19.74 5.03 3.31
CA GLN A 90 19.71 6.10 4.31
C GLN A 90 20.78 5.89 5.39
N THR A 91 21.29 6.97 5.95
CA THR A 91 22.08 6.93 7.19
C THR A 91 21.18 6.87 8.41
N ASP A 92 21.76 6.58 9.58
CA ASP A 92 21.12 6.93 10.85
C ASP A 92 21.08 8.47 11.02
N ASP A 93 20.35 8.95 12.03
CA ASP A 93 20.23 10.39 12.29
C ASP A 93 21.56 11.02 12.71
N PHE A 94 21.88 12.19 12.14
CA PHE A 94 23.13 12.92 12.31
C PHE A 94 23.37 13.38 13.75
N ALA A 95 22.34 13.49 14.58
CA ALA A 95 22.49 13.75 16.01
C ALA A 95 23.35 12.69 16.72
N SER A 96 23.44 11.47 16.16
CA SER A 96 24.23 10.37 16.70
C SER A 96 25.70 10.36 16.23
N PHE A 97 26.10 11.25 15.31
CA PHE A 97 27.44 11.23 14.69
C PHE A 97 28.38 12.30 15.26
N ASP A 98 29.66 11.92 15.40
CA ASP A 98 30.72 12.79 15.93
C ASP A 98 31.65 13.38 14.84
N ALA A 99 31.33 13.18 13.55
CA ALA A 99 32.13 13.74 12.45
C ALA A 99 32.08 15.28 12.44
N GLU A 100 33.23 15.93 12.33
CA GLU A 100 33.38 17.38 12.55
C GLU A 100 32.50 18.21 11.60
N ASN A 101 32.49 17.90 10.30
CA ASN A 101 31.74 18.69 9.31
C ASN A 101 30.23 18.42 9.40
N ILE A 102 29.84 17.17 9.69
CA ILE A 102 28.45 16.80 9.94
C ILE A 102 27.91 17.55 11.17
N LYS A 103 28.70 17.62 12.25
CA LYS A 103 28.32 18.36 13.46
C LYS A 103 28.23 19.85 13.21
N LEU A 104 29.18 20.43 12.47
CA LEU A 104 29.13 21.83 12.05
C LEU A 104 27.86 22.15 11.25
N LEU A 105 27.48 21.26 10.32
CA LEU A 105 26.25 21.39 9.54
C LEU A 105 25.01 21.29 10.44
N TYR A 106 24.95 20.27 11.30
CA TYR A 106 23.85 20.04 12.23
C TYR A 106 23.65 21.25 13.16
N ASP A 107 24.72 21.74 13.78
CA ASP A 107 24.71 22.93 14.65
C ASP A 107 24.22 24.17 13.88
N ALA A 108 24.65 24.35 12.63
CA ALA A 108 24.20 25.46 11.78
C ALA A 108 22.70 25.38 11.45
N PHE A 109 22.16 24.18 11.19
CA PHE A 109 20.72 24.00 10.99
C PHE A 109 19.95 24.26 12.28
N GLN A 110 20.38 23.64 13.39
CA GLN A 110 19.70 23.73 14.68
C GLN A 110 19.65 25.15 15.25
N THR A 111 20.65 25.98 14.93
CA THR A 111 20.79 27.33 15.49
C THR A 111 20.53 28.41 14.45
N ASP A 112 21.48 28.63 13.53
CA ASP A 112 21.46 29.73 12.56
C ASP A 112 20.24 29.61 11.63
N PHE A 113 20.02 28.45 11.00
CA PHE A 113 18.93 28.28 10.04
C PHE A 113 17.56 28.19 10.72
N ALA A 114 17.44 27.49 11.85
CA ALA A 114 16.20 27.47 12.63
C ALA A 114 15.76 28.89 13.03
N THR A 115 16.69 29.70 13.56
CA THR A 115 16.40 31.10 13.91
C THR A 115 15.97 31.90 12.68
N TRP A 116 16.68 31.73 11.57
CA TRP A 116 16.32 32.39 10.31
C TRP A 116 14.91 31.98 9.84
N LEU A 117 14.55 30.69 9.92
CA LEU A 117 13.23 30.18 9.56
C LEU A 117 12.15 30.77 10.46
N GLU A 118 12.31 30.76 11.79
CA GLU A 118 11.32 31.33 12.72
C GLU A 118 11.09 32.83 12.44
N GLU A 119 12.17 33.59 12.24
CA GLU A 119 12.11 35.02 11.99
C GLU A 119 11.43 35.35 10.65
N ASN A 120 11.68 34.56 9.61
CA ASN A 120 11.24 34.86 8.25
C ASN A 120 9.93 34.20 7.85
N THR A 121 9.63 33.01 8.37
CA THR A 121 8.38 32.29 8.05
C THR A 121 7.27 32.57 9.06
N LYS A 122 7.62 33.04 10.26
CA LYS A 122 6.72 33.18 11.43
C LYS A 122 6.13 31.86 11.92
N ILE A 123 6.78 30.75 11.60
CA ILE A 123 6.47 29.43 12.14
C ILE A 123 7.29 29.23 13.42
N GLU A 124 6.64 28.88 14.52
CA GLU A 124 7.30 28.55 15.78
C GLU A 124 7.96 27.17 15.71
N LEU A 125 9.23 27.09 16.12
CA LEU A 125 10.01 25.85 16.17
C LEU A 125 10.46 25.56 17.61
N ASN A 126 10.74 24.30 17.92
CA ASN A 126 11.14 23.85 19.26
C ASN A 126 12.65 23.52 19.38
N LYS A 127 13.45 23.86 18.37
CA LYS A 127 14.91 23.58 18.23
C LYS A 127 15.29 22.11 18.05
N MET A 128 14.33 21.20 18.06
CA MET A 128 14.56 19.83 17.65
C MET A 128 14.58 19.78 16.13
N ILE A 129 15.56 19.05 15.60
CA ILE A 129 15.71 18.78 14.17
C ILE A 129 16.01 17.30 13.99
N ASP A 130 15.44 16.73 12.95
CA ASP A 130 15.87 15.46 12.39
C ASP A 130 16.78 15.76 11.19
N MET A 131 17.85 15.00 11.02
CA MET A 131 18.76 15.18 9.89
C MET A 131 19.41 13.85 9.51
N SER A 132 19.17 13.40 8.28
CA SER A 132 19.80 12.20 7.73
C SER A 132 20.26 12.44 6.30
N SER A 133 21.16 11.60 5.78
CA SER A 133 21.45 11.55 4.35
C SER A 133 20.71 10.40 3.69
N SER A 134 20.17 10.69 2.50
CA SER A 134 19.54 9.71 1.63
C SER A 134 20.27 9.64 0.29
N SER A 135 20.49 8.43 -0.20
CA SER A 135 21.10 8.12 -1.49
C SER A 135 20.14 7.27 -2.31
N TYR A 136 19.71 7.83 -3.44
CA TYR A 136 18.84 7.16 -4.40
C TYR A 136 19.67 6.75 -5.61
N TYR A 137 19.58 5.48 -5.99
CA TYR A 137 20.19 4.89 -7.17
C TYR A 137 19.12 4.62 -8.22
N ASP A 138 19.53 4.11 -9.37
CA ASP A 138 18.63 3.63 -10.41
C ASP A 138 17.44 2.82 -9.86
N THR A 139 16.23 3.12 -10.35
CA THR A 139 14.92 2.57 -9.90
C THR A 139 14.45 2.97 -8.50
N ASP A 140 15.24 3.74 -7.73
CA ASP A 140 14.81 4.20 -6.40
C ASP A 140 13.80 5.33 -6.48
N PHE A 141 12.94 5.41 -5.47
CA PHE A 141 11.83 6.37 -5.38
C PHE A 141 11.37 6.56 -3.92
N LEU A 142 10.57 7.59 -3.70
CA LEU A 142 9.74 7.77 -2.50
C LEU A 142 8.39 8.31 -2.98
N LEU A 143 7.33 7.50 -2.87
CA LEU A 143 6.02 7.80 -3.48
C LEU A 143 5.24 8.87 -2.70
N CYS A 144 4.04 9.20 -3.19
CA CYS A 144 3.23 10.30 -2.66
C CYS A 144 2.92 10.16 -1.16
N HIS A 145 3.32 11.16 -0.37
CA HIS A 145 3.08 11.28 1.08
C HIS A 145 3.04 12.77 1.49
N ASP A 146 2.60 13.09 2.71
CA ASP A 146 2.39 14.49 3.17
C ASP A 146 3.35 14.98 4.27
N ASP A 147 4.22 14.11 4.78
CA ASP A 147 5.09 14.33 5.95
C ASP A 147 4.36 14.73 7.25
N ASN A 148 3.04 14.62 7.29
CA ASN A 148 2.21 15.12 8.36
C ASN A 148 2.15 14.15 9.55
N LEU A 149 3.30 13.95 10.19
CA LEU A 149 3.50 13.07 11.33
C LEU A 149 4.02 13.85 12.55
N GLY A 150 3.46 13.57 13.73
CA GLY A 150 3.91 14.12 15.00
C GLY A 150 3.96 15.66 15.03
N ASP A 151 5.09 16.20 15.47
CA ASP A 151 5.35 17.64 15.59
C ASP A 151 6.24 18.19 14.45
N ARG A 152 6.35 17.48 13.33
CA ARG A 152 7.06 17.96 12.12
C ARG A 152 6.38 19.23 11.59
N ARG A 153 7.16 20.32 11.47
CA ARG A 153 6.66 21.65 11.06
C ARG A 153 7.22 22.13 9.73
N ILE A 154 8.50 21.96 9.47
CA ILE A 154 9.14 22.36 8.21
C ILE A 154 10.00 21.21 7.73
N ALA A 155 9.66 20.62 6.58
CA ALA A 155 10.49 19.63 5.92
C ALA A 155 11.57 20.34 5.09
N TYR A 156 12.75 19.75 4.96
CA TYR A 156 13.82 20.28 4.13
C TYR A 156 14.64 19.19 3.43
N VAL A 157 15.22 19.56 2.29
CA VAL A 157 16.13 18.73 1.49
C VAL A 157 17.25 19.60 0.95
N LEU A 158 18.48 19.35 1.36
CA LEU A 158 19.71 19.92 0.81
C LEU A 158 20.31 18.96 -0.22
N TYR A 159 20.37 19.38 -1.48
CA TYR A 159 20.89 18.56 -2.57
C TYR A 159 22.41 18.68 -2.71
N ILE A 160 23.10 17.54 -2.66
CA ILE A 160 24.56 17.44 -2.72
C ILE A 160 25.09 16.81 -4.02
N SER A 161 24.18 16.42 -4.92
CA SER A 161 24.51 15.80 -6.20
C SER A 161 24.83 16.84 -7.28
N LYS A 162 25.97 16.68 -7.96
CA LYS A 162 26.39 17.54 -9.09
C LYS A 162 25.79 17.05 -10.40
N GLN A 163 25.55 17.97 -11.34
CA GLN A 163 25.18 17.67 -12.74
C GLN A 163 23.91 16.80 -12.88
N TRP A 164 22.91 17.08 -12.04
CA TRP A 164 21.59 16.46 -12.12
C TRP A 164 20.69 17.20 -13.10
N THR A 165 19.91 16.47 -13.88
CA THR A 165 19.04 17.00 -14.94
C THR A 165 17.66 16.34 -14.88
N GLU A 166 16.69 16.87 -15.64
CA GLU A 166 15.35 16.29 -15.73
C GLU A 166 15.36 14.84 -16.25
N GLU A 167 16.29 14.51 -17.14
CA GLU A 167 16.42 13.16 -17.74
C GLU A 167 16.87 12.11 -16.72
N ASP A 168 17.48 12.53 -15.60
CA ASP A 168 17.95 11.64 -14.54
C ASP A 168 16.81 11.17 -13.60
N GLY A 169 15.62 11.79 -13.72
CA GLY A 169 14.52 11.58 -12.77
C GLY A 169 14.80 12.21 -11.40
N GLY A 170 14.25 11.64 -10.32
CA GLY A 170 14.55 12.10 -8.96
C GLY A 170 14.02 13.49 -8.59
N THR A 171 13.06 14.01 -9.34
CA THR A 171 12.42 15.30 -9.06
C THR A 171 11.64 15.26 -7.76
N LEU A 172 11.62 16.38 -7.05
CA LEU A 172 10.64 16.61 -5.99
C LEU A 172 9.34 17.05 -6.66
N ASP A 173 8.39 16.13 -6.75
CA ASP A 173 7.08 16.36 -7.36
C ASP A 173 6.08 16.79 -6.29
N LEU A 174 5.27 17.81 -6.59
CA LEU A 174 4.22 18.34 -5.72
C LEU A 174 2.84 18.04 -6.31
N PHE A 175 1.93 17.53 -5.49
CA PHE A 175 0.59 17.13 -5.90
C PHE A 175 -0.46 18.19 -5.60
N ASP A 176 -1.42 18.38 -6.51
CA ASP A 176 -2.68 19.04 -6.17
C ASP A 176 -3.59 18.08 -5.39
N THR A 177 -4.63 18.65 -4.77
CA THR A 177 -5.68 17.91 -4.08
C THR A 177 -7.04 18.11 -4.74
N ASP A 178 -7.93 17.13 -4.60
CA ASP A 178 -9.36 17.30 -4.93
C ASP A 178 -10.13 18.09 -3.86
N GLU A 179 -11.46 18.12 -4.00
CA GLU A 179 -12.39 18.80 -3.09
C GLU A 179 -12.38 18.20 -1.68
N ASP A 180 -11.99 16.92 -1.55
CA ASP A 180 -11.89 16.19 -0.30
C ASP A 180 -10.48 16.25 0.32
N GLY A 181 -9.56 16.98 -0.32
CA GLY A 181 -8.18 17.12 0.14
C GLY A 181 -7.27 15.93 -0.19
N LEU A 182 -7.69 15.03 -1.09
CA LEU A 182 -6.92 13.85 -1.47
C LEU A 182 -5.98 14.15 -2.67
N PRO A 183 -4.74 13.62 -2.67
CA PRO A 183 -3.76 13.93 -3.71
C PRO A 183 -4.12 13.30 -5.06
N ARG A 184 -3.98 14.07 -6.14
CA ARG A 184 -4.37 13.66 -7.49
C ARG A 184 -3.21 13.59 -8.48
N ASP A 185 -2.75 14.75 -8.92
CA ASP A 185 -1.84 14.89 -10.04
C ASP A 185 -0.62 15.72 -9.66
N VAL A 186 0.54 15.35 -10.20
CA VAL A 186 1.74 16.18 -10.08
C VAL A 186 1.51 17.46 -10.87
N VAL A 187 1.55 18.61 -10.20
CA VAL A 187 1.35 19.93 -10.81
C VAL A 187 2.63 20.76 -10.88
N LYS A 188 3.67 20.35 -10.13
CA LYS A 188 5.01 20.96 -10.12
C LYS A 188 6.05 19.88 -9.88
N SER A 189 7.20 20.01 -10.54
CA SER A 189 8.37 19.15 -10.35
C SER A 189 9.62 20.01 -10.22
N LEU A 190 10.36 19.84 -9.13
CA LEU A 190 11.62 20.54 -8.88
C LEU A 190 12.78 19.58 -9.16
N VAL A 191 13.64 19.97 -10.10
CA VAL A 191 14.88 19.24 -10.40
C VAL A 191 15.89 19.50 -9.27
N PRO A 192 16.50 18.46 -8.69
CA PRO A 192 17.58 18.61 -7.74
C PRO A 192 18.69 19.49 -8.31
N GLU A 193 19.06 20.55 -7.58
CA GLU A 193 20.19 21.40 -7.96
C GLU A 193 21.24 21.36 -6.87
N TYR A 194 22.47 21.11 -7.30
CA TYR A 194 23.63 21.07 -6.43
C TYR A 194 23.72 22.32 -5.55
N ASN A 195 23.94 22.13 -4.26
CA ASN A 195 24.04 23.20 -3.27
C ASN A 195 22.78 24.07 -3.19
N SER A 196 21.61 23.51 -3.47
CA SER A 196 20.33 24.15 -3.17
C SER A 196 19.63 23.43 -2.03
N ILE A 197 19.00 24.21 -1.14
CA ILE A 197 18.07 23.70 -0.15
C ILE A 197 16.65 23.97 -0.62
N VAL A 198 15.79 22.97 -0.53
CA VAL A 198 14.34 23.12 -0.64
C VAL A 198 13.73 22.91 0.73
N PHE A 199 12.77 23.74 1.12
CA PHE A 199 11.99 23.55 2.33
C PHE A 199 10.53 23.95 2.12
N PHE A 200 9.64 23.35 2.91
CA PHE A 200 8.21 23.66 2.87
C PHE A 200 7.57 23.43 4.24
N GLU A 201 6.47 24.13 4.50
CA GLU A 201 5.68 23.90 5.70
C GLU A 201 4.93 22.58 5.58
N VAL A 202 4.98 21.76 6.63
CA VAL A 202 4.23 20.51 6.72
C VAL A 202 2.80 20.81 7.12
N VAL A 203 1.88 20.66 6.17
CA VAL A 203 0.45 20.97 6.29
C VAL A 203 -0.40 19.80 5.77
N ASP A 204 -1.71 19.83 5.98
CA ASP A 204 -2.60 18.71 5.60
C ASP A 204 -2.58 18.38 4.10
N ASN A 205 -2.18 19.32 3.24
CA ASN A 205 -2.10 19.15 1.79
C ASN A 205 -0.66 19.20 1.23
N SER A 206 0.39 19.03 2.06
CA SER A 206 1.79 19.03 1.60
C SER A 206 2.21 17.74 0.89
N TYR A 207 1.36 17.23 0.00
CA TYR A 207 1.58 15.98 -0.73
C TYR A 207 2.71 16.13 -1.76
N HIS A 208 3.71 15.26 -1.65
CA HIS A 208 4.88 15.26 -2.50
C HIS A 208 5.47 13.86 -2.66
N GLN A 209 6.37 13.70 -3.63
CA GLN A 209 7.14 12.47 -3.85
C GLN A 209 8.55 12.80 -4.36
N VAL A 210 9.47 11.85 -4.23
CA VAL A 210 10.69 11.79 -5.03
C VAL A 210 10.43 10.87 -6.21
N ALA A 211 10.36 11.44 -7.41
CA ALA A 211 10.20 10.66 -8.64
C ALA A 211 11.30 9.62 -8.79
N GLU A 212 11.02 8.56 -9.52
CA GLU A 212 11.97 7.50 -9.81
C GLU A 212 13.28 8.05 -10.39
N ILE A 213 14.41 7.50 -9.96
CA ILE A 213 15.71 7.72 -10.61
C ILE A 213 15.80 6.82 -11.84
N ILE A 214 16.10 7.43 -12.99
CA ILE A 214 16.17 6.75 -14.29
C ILE A 214 17.63 6.58 -14.77
N SER A 215 18.59 7.13 -14.01
CA SER A 215 20.00 7.15 -14.39
C SER A 215 20.78 5.98 -13.78
N PRO A 216 21.21 4.97 -14.57
CA PRO A 216 21.90 3.77 -14.07
C PRO A 216 23.29 4.06 -13.49
N ASP A 217 23.95 5.12 -13.97
CA ASP A 217 25.33 5.45 -13.63
C ASP A 217 25.47 6.61 -12.63
N LYS A 218 24.35 7.17 -12.14
CA LYS A 218 24.34 8.29 -11.19
C LYS A 218 23.67 7.88 -9.89
N SER A 219 24.01 8.60 -8.82
CA SER A 219 23.30 8.51 -7.55
C SER A 219 22.90 9.90 -7.08
N ARG A 220 21.66 10.02 -6.62
CA ARG A 220 21.09 11.25 -6.07
C ARG A 220 21.22 11.21 -4.56
N TRP A 221 22.20 11.96 -4.07
CA TRP A 221 22.48 12.22 -2.69
C TRP A 221 21.83 13.52 -2.23
N SER A 222 21.22 13.47 -1.04
CA SER A 222 20.64 14.62 -0.33
C SER A 222 20.78 14.46 1.18
N ILE A 223 20.84 15.59 1.88
CA ILE A 223 20.64 15.65 3.34
C ILE A 223 19.24 16.18 3.59
N ASN A 224 18.42 15.48 4.35
CA ASN A 224 17.01 15.78 4.53
C ASN A 224 16.54 15.53 5.96
N GLY A 225 15.44 16.17 6.33
CA GLY A 225 14.80 15.98 7.62
C GLY A 225 13.77 17.05 7.91
N TRP A 226 13.50 17.27 9.20
CA TRP A 226 12.44 18.18 9.65
C TRP A 226 12.93 19.11 10.74
N PHE A 227 12.41 20.32 10.75
CA PHE A 227 12.35 21.17 11.94
C PHE A 227 11.02 20.90 12.66
N HIS A 228 11.10 20.74 13.98
CA HIS A 228 9.95 20.39 14.81
C HIS A 228 9.39 21.62 15.52
N GLY A 229 8.12 21.55 15.92
CA GLY A 229 7.45 22.64 16.61
C GLY A 229 5.98 22.35 16.86
N PRO A 230 5.28 23.22 17.61
CA PRO A 230 3.88 23.01 17.96
C PRO A 230 3.01 22.94 16.70
N LYS A 231 2.25 21.86 16.52
CA LYS A 231 1.36 21.67 15.36
C LYS A 231 -0.10 21.61 15.82
N GLN A 232 -0.97 22.37 15.17
CA GLN A 232 -2.41 22.21 15.32
C GLN A 232 -2.90 21.40 14.12
N SER A 233 -3.23 20.12 14.34
CA SER A 233 -3.83 19.31 13.29
C SER A 233 -5.26 19.78 13.05
N THR A 234 -5.57 20.11 11.79
CA THR A 234 -6.93 20.37 11.30
C THR A 234 -7.44 19.26 10.38
N LYS A 235 -6.68 18.16 10.29
CA LYS A 235 -6.92 17.10 9.32
C LYS A 235 -8.32 16.52 9.54
N GLN A 236 -9.20 16.74 8.58
CA GLN A 236 -10.52 16.14 8.61
C GLN A 236 -10.39 14.62 8.43
N PRO A 237 -11.33 13.83 8.97
CA PRO A 237 -11.38 12.41 8.68
C PRO A 237 -11.41 12.20 7.17
N ARG A 238 -10.49 11.37 6.68
CA ARG A 238 -10.44 10.99 5.26
C ARG A 238 -11.77 10.32 4.88
N PRO A 239 -12.40 10.70 3.75
CA PRO A 239 -13.59 10.00 3.28
C PRO A 239 -13.31 8.50 3.09
N GLU A 240 -14.24 7.67 3.53
CA GLU A 240 -14.13 6.22 3.34
C GLU A 240 -14.31 5.89 1.85
N MET A 241 -13.34 5.18 1.29
CA MET A 241 -13.38 4.72 -0.10
C MET A 241 -13.92 3.29 -0.12
N GLU A 242 -15.24 3.13 -0.16
CA GLU A 242 -15.85 1.82 -0.36
C GLU A 242 -15.84 1.43 -1.85
N PRO A 243 -15.49 0.19 -2.20
CA PRO A 243 -15.65 -0.31 -3.56
C PRO A 243 -17.14 -0.45 -3.91
N ASP A 244 -17.50 -0.08 -5.13
CA ASP A 244 -18.85 -0.26 -5.68
C ASP A 244 -19.15 -1.75 -5.94
N CYS A 245 -19.47 -2.47 -4.87
CA CYS A 245 -19.79 -3.89 -4.92
C CYS A 245 -21.17 -4.13 -5.55
N ILE A 246 -21.26 -5.11 -6.44
CA ILE A 246 -22.49 -5.55 -7.09
C ILE A 246 -22.89 -6.96 -6.62
N PRO A 247 -24.19 -7.30 -6.58
CA PRO A 247 -24.62 -8.67 -6.38
C PRO A 247 -24.27 -9.54 -7.60
N SER A 248 -24.32 -10.86 -7.44
CA SER A 248 -24.20 -11.79 -8.58
C SER A 248 -25.26 -11.51 -9.65
N LEU A 249 -24.88 -11.57 -10.92
CA LEU A 249 -25.84 -11.53 -12.02
C LEU A 249 -26.57 -12.87 -12.12
N ASP A 250 -27.91 -12.86 -12.15
CA ASP A 250 -28.75 -14.05 -12.35
C ASP A 250 -28.73 -14.55 -13.81
N GLN A 251 -27.53 -14.60 -14.38
CA GLN A 251 -27.25 -15.08 -15.72
C GLN A 251 -26.51 -16.41 -15.62
N THR A 252 -27.04 -17.43 -16.27
CA THR A 252 -26.33 -18.71 -16.41
C THR A 252 -25.40 -18.66 -17.61
N VAL A 253 -24.10 -18.82 -17.37
CA VAL A 253 -23.07 -18.90 -18.41
C VAL A 253 -22.58 -20.34 -18.56
N ASN A 254 -22.33 -20.77 -19.80
CA ASN A 254 -21.74 -22.08 -20.07
C ASN A 254 -20.22 -22.04 -19.84
N LEU A 255 -19.75 -22.47 -18.66
CA LEU A 255 -18.33 -22.42 -18.31
C LEU A 255 -17.47 -23.34 -19.19
N ASP A 256 -18.03 -24.39 -19.77
CA ASP A 256 -17.31 -25.28 -20.69
C ASP A 256 -16.79 -24.56 -21.93
N GLU A 257 -17.33 -23.40 -22.29
CA GLU A 257 -16.84 -22.60 -23.43
C GLU A 257 -15.61 -21.74 -23.07
N TRP A 258 -15.40 -21.46 -21.78
CA TRP A 258 -14.40 -20.51 -21.28
C TRP A 258 -13.26 -21.19 -20.56
N VAL A 259 -13.61 -22.08 -19.62
CA VAL A 259 -12.69 -22.69 -18.66
C VAL A 259 -12.13 -23.99 -19.23
N THR A 260 -10.87 -24.28 -18.91
CA THR A 260 -10.25 -25.56 -19.24
C THR A 260 -10.99 -26.70 -18.52
N GLU A 261 -11.38 -27.71 -19.29
CA GLU A 261 -12.32 -28.77 -18.88
C GLU A 261 -11.95 -29.46 -17.55
N CYS A 262 -10.66 -29.65 -17.29
CA CYS A 262 -10.21 -30.32 -16.06
C CYS A 262 -10.65 -29.58 -14.78
N TYR A 263 -10.79 -28.26 -14.82
CA TYR A 263 -11.21 -27.46 -13.66
C TYR A 263 -12.70 -27.58 -13.34
N LEU A 264 -13.48 -28.21 -14.21
CA LEU A 264 -14.90 -28.47 -14.02
C LEU A 264 -15.19 -29.86 -13.46
N PHE A 265 -14.20 -30.77 -13.47
CA PHE A 265 -14.33 -32.12 -12.93
C PHE A 265 -14.33 -32.14 -11.40
N SER A 266 -15.22 -32.95 -10.82
CA SER A 266 -15.40 -33.04 -9.36
C SER A 266 -14.11 -33.37 -8.61
N LYS A 267 -13.29 -34.29 -9.13
CA LYS A 267 -12.03 -34.69 -8.49
C LYS A 267 -11.03 -33.53 -8.40
N VAL A 268 -10.98 -32.67 -9.43
CA VAL A 268 -10.08 -31.51 -9.45
C VAL A 268 -10.62 -30.39 -8.57
N LYS A 269 -11.94 -30.19 -8.53
CA LYS A 269 -12.59 -29.27 -7.58
C LYS A 269 -12.27 -29.63 -6.13
N GLU A 270 -12.35 -30.92 -5.78
CA GLU A 270 -11.95 -31.42 -4.45
C GLU A 270 -10.47 -31.14 -4.14
N ASP A 271 -9.58 -31.36 -5.11
CA ASP A 271 -8.15 -31.10 -4.93
C ASP A 271 -7.88 -29.60 -4.73
N ILE A 272 -8.56 -28.73 -5.50
CA ILE A 272 -8.51 -27.27 -5.34
C ILE A 272 -9.01 -26.85 -3.96
N HIS A 273 -10.12 -27.42 -3.53
CA HIS A 273 -10.70 -27.13 -2.22
C HIS A 273 -9.74 -27.50 -1.08
N MET A 274 -9.10 -28.67 -1.15
CA MET A 274 -8.09 -29.07 -0.18
C MET A 274 -6.88 -28.12 -0.15
N ASP A 275 -6.44 -27.60 -1.31
CA ASP A 275 -5.38 -26.59 -1.38
C ASP A 275 -5.83 -25.26 -0.73
N MET A 276 -7.07 -24.83 -1.00
CA MET A 276 -7.66 -23.63 -0.39
C MET A 276 -7.80 -23.75 1.13
N GLU A 277 -8.26 -24.89 1.66
CA GLU A 277 -8.35 -25.11 3.12
C GLU A 277 -6.97 -25.07 3.79
N LYS A 278 -5.97 -25.64 3.11
CA LYS A 278 -4.63 -25.80 3.69
C LYS A 278 -3.80 -24.52 3.64
N ASP A 279 -3.81 -23.85 2.49
CA ASP A 279 -2.90 -22.75 2.21
C ASP A 279 -3.63 -21.40 2.05
N SER A 280 -4.98 -21.37 2.03
CA SER A 280 -5.82 -20.18 1.77
C SER A 280 -5.62 -19.53 0.40
N TYR A 281 -4.87 -20.16 -0.49
CA TYR A 281 -4.74 -19.76 -1.89
C TYR A 281 -4.43 -20.95 -2.79
N THR A 282 -4.68 -20.78 -4.09
CA THR A 282 -4.23 -21.71 -5.13
C THR A 282 -3.97 -20.99 -6.45
N HIS A 283 -3.25 -21.65 -7.37
CA HIS A 283 -2.97 -21.13 -8.70
C HIS A 283 -3.36 -22.15 -9.77
N LEU A 284 -4.26 -21.76 -10.65
CA LEU A 284 -4.81 -22.58 -11.72
C LEU A 284 -4.17 -22.17 -13.05
N SER A 285 -3.21 -22.96 -13.52
CA SER A 285 -2.51 -22.73 -14.79
C SER A 285 -3.37 -23.04 -16.01
N SER A 286 -3.31 -22.20 -17.05
CA SER A 286 -4.14 -22.35 -18.24
C SER A 286 -5.63 -22.43 -17.87
N PHE A 287 -6.09 -21.50 -17.03
CA PHE A 287 -7.45 -21.51 -16.51
C PHE A 287 -8.48 -21.32 -17.63
N LEU A 288 -8.27 -20.30 -18.47
CA LEU A 288 -9.06 -20.13 -19.68
C LEU A 288 -8.52 -21.05 -20.78
N LYS A 289 -9.40 -21.48 -21.69
CA LYS A 289 -8.96 -22.16 -22.91
C LYS A 289 -8.03 -21.26 -23.70
N ASP A 290 -6.91 -21.80 -24.17
CA ASP A 290 -5.86 -21.04 -24.85
C ASP A 290 -6.40 -20.17 -26.00
N GLU A 291 -7.30 -20.70 -26.83
CA GLU A 291 -7.90 -19.96 -27.95
C GLU A 291 -8.73 -18.73 -27.53
N ILE A 292 -9.33 -18.78 -26.34
CA ILE A 292 -10.09 -17.66 -25.78
C ILE A 292 -9.13 -16.66 -25.14
N TYR A 293 -8.15 -17.17 -24.37
CA TYR A 293 -7.13 -16.34 -23.74
C TYR A 293 -6.38 -15.47 -24.76
N GLU A 294 -5.91 -16.06 -25.87
CA GLU A 294 -5.15 -15.32 -26.90
C GLU A 294 -5.98 -14.21 -27.55
N LYS A 295 -7.29 -14.43 -27.74
CA LYS A 295 -8.19 -13.39 -28.25
C LYS A 295 -8.38 -12.27 -27.25
N LEU A 296 -8.59 -12.61 -25.97
CA LEU A 296 -8.71 -11.62 -24.88
C LEU A 296 -7.43 -10.80 -24.73
N ALA A 297 -6.26 -11.45 -24.75
CA ALA A 297 -4.96 -10.79 -24.71
C ALA A 297 -4.78 -9.81 -25.88
N THR A 298 -5.28 -10.18 -27.07
CA THR A 298 -5.29 -9.29 -28.24
C THR A 298 -6.26 -8.12 -28.05
N ASP A 299 -7.49 -8.38 -27.59
CA ASP A 299 -8.53 -7.37 -27.40
C ASP A 299 -8.13 -6.31 -26.35
N LEU A 300 -7.35 -6.68 -25.33
CA LEU A 300 -6.84 -5.76 -24.31
C LEU A 300 -5.93 -4.66 -24.86
N MET A 301 -5.30 -4.90 -26.02
CA MET A 301 -4.47 -3.92 -26.71
C MET A 301 -5.29 -3.00 -27.64
N SER A 302 -6.62 -3.13 -27.65
CA SER A 302 -7.48 -2.32 -28.50
C SER A 302 -7.49 -0.85 -28.08
N GLU A 303 -7.29 0.04 -29.05
CA GLU A 303 -7.42 1.49 -28.87
C GLU A 303 -8.86 1.95 -28.57
N THR A 304 -9.85 1.05 -28.69
CA THR A 304 -11.25 1.37 -28.37
C THR A 304 -11.52 1.44 -26.87
N ILE A 305 -10.67 0.83 -26.05
CA ILE A 305 -10.84 0.78 -24.60
C ILE A 305 -10.45 2.15 -24.03
N VAL A 306 -11.38 2.78 -23.32
CA VAL A 306 -11.10 3.99 -22.56
C VAL A 306 -10.57 3.60 -21.20
N TRP A 307 -9.33 4.00 -20.91
CA TRP A 307 -8.67 3.76 -19.64
C TRP A 307 -8.74 5.02 -18.76
N LYS A 308 -9.06 4.84 -17.47
CA LYS A 308 -9.20 5.91 -16.49
C LYS A 308 -8.17 5.72 -15.39
N LYS A 309 -7.40 6.77 -15.10
CA LYS A 309 -6.45 6.77 -13.96
C LYS A 309 -7.24 6.67 -12.64
N VAL A 310 -6.75 5.82 -11.75
CA VAL A 310 -7.29 5.61 -10.39
C VAL A 310 -6.31 6.18 -9.37
N GLY A 311 -6.86 6.88 -8.37
CA GLY A 311 -6.16 7.44 -7.22
C GLY A 311 -6.88 7.10 -5.89
N PRO A 312 -6.62 7.85 -4.81
CA PRO A 312 -5.68 8.96 -4.72
C PRO A 312 -4.22 8.49 -4.73
N ALA A 313 -3.31 9.41 -5.09
CA ALA A 313 -1.91 9.07 -5.38
C ALA A 313 -1.13 8.53 -4.17
N ASP A 314 -1.55 8.83 -2.95
CA ASP A 314 -0.97 8.31 -1.71
C ASP A 314 -1.51 6.92 -1.30
N ILE A 315 -2.38 6.33 -2.13
CA ILE A 315 -2.89 4.97 -1.93
C ILE A 315 -2.61 4.11 -3.17
N ARG A 316 -2.80 4.67 -4.36
CA ARG A 316 -2.69 3.91 -5.62
C ARG A 316 -2.52 4.81 -6.83
N LYS A 317 -1.89 4.26 -7.85
CA LYS A 317 -1.77 4.88 -9.17
C LYS A 317 -1.71 3.78 -10.23
N TYR A 318 -2.81 3.56 -10.92
CA TYR A 318 -2.92 2.66 -12.07
C TYR A 318 -4.11 3.06 -12.93
N GLU A 319 -4.40 2.33 -14.00
CA GLU A 319 -5.55 2.61 -14.85
C GLU A 319 -6.56 1.46 -14.82
N VAL A 320 -7.85 1.78 -14.90
CA VAL A 320 -8.95 0.81 -15.05
C VAL A 320 -9.71 1.06 -16.34
N ALA A 321 -10.17 -0.02 -16.98
CA ALA A 321 -10.97 0.08 -18.18
C ALA A 321 -12.40 0.55 -17.87
N ASP A 322 -12.94 1.41 -18.73
CA ASP A 322 -14.38 1.68 -18.78
C ASP A 322 -15.10 0.50 -19.43
N GLU A 323 -15.91 -0.22 -18.64
CA GLU A 323 -16.60 -1.44 -19.06
C GLU A 323 -17.50 -1.23 -20.30
N ASP A 324 -18.09 -0.05 -20.46
CA ASP A 324 -18.96 0.27 -21.60
C ASP A 324 -18.19 0.33 -22.93
N THR A 325 -16.88 0.56 -22.86
CA THR A 325 -15.99 0.71 -24.03
C THR A 325 -15.28 -0.60 -24.41
N LEU A 326 -15.45 -1.64 -23.60
CA LEU A 326 -14.80 -2.93 -23.84
C LEU A 326 -15.31 -3.60 -25.13
N PRO A 327 -14.41 -4.27 -25.89
CA PRO A 327 -14.78 -5.23 -26.92
C PRO A 327 -15.74 -6.31 -26.39
N ASP A 328 -16.57 -6.86 -27.29
CA ASP A 328 -17.66 -7.78 -26.91
C ASP A 328 -17.17 -9.02 -26.15
N LEU A 329 -16.02 -9.58 -26.51
CA LEU A 329 -15.47 -10.76 -25.83
C LEU A 329 -15.01 -10.43 -24.40
N LEU A 330 -14.41 -9.27 -24.18
CA LEU A 330 -14.04 -8.78 -22.84
C LEU A 330 -15.27 -8.48 -21.99
N LYS A 331 -16.34 -7.90 -22.56
CA LYS A 331 -17.63 -7.74 -21.86
C LYS A 331 -18.23 -9.06 -21.42
N GLN A 332 -18.17 -10.06 -22.29
CA GLN A 332 -18.62 -11.41 -21.98
C GLN A 332 -17.75 -12.06 -20.88
N LEU A 333 -16.44 -11.82 -20.89
CA LEU A 333 -15.54 -12.27 -19.82
C LEU A 333 -15.93 -11.65 -18.47
N CYS A 334 -16.11 -10.32 -18.41
CA CYS A 334 -16.58 -9.64 -17.20
C CYS A 334 -17.92 -10.19 -16.73
N THR A 335 -18.86 -10.40 -17.65
CA THR A 335 -20.18 -11.00 -17.35
C THR A 335 -20.03 -12.42 -16.79
N MET A 336 -19.10 -13.22 -17.32
CA MET A 336 -18.83 -14.57 -16.85
C MET A 336 -18.35 -14.57 -15.39
N PHE A 337 -17.39 -13.71 -15.01
CA PHE A 337 -16.94 -13.58 -13.62
C PHE A 337 -18.03 -13.04 -12.67
N LYS A 338 -18.93 -12.19 -13.17
CA LYS A 338 -20.09 -11.65 -12.42
C LYS A 338 -21.26 -12.64 -12.30
N SER A 339 -21.26 -13.73 -13.06
CA SER A 339 -22.40 -14.63 -13.20
C SER A 339 -22.62 -15.55 -11.99
N ILE A 340 -23.88 -15.90 -11.71
CA ILE A 340 -24.21 -16.89 -10.67
C ILE A 340 -23.54 -18.26 -10.90
N THR A 341 -23.23 -18.62 -12.15
CA THR A 341 -22.48 -19.85 -12.45
C THR A 341 -21.05 -19.78 -11.91
N MET A 342 -20.37 -18.64 -12.04
CA MET A 342 -19.03 -18.45 -11.45
C MET A 342 -19.11 -18.49 -9.93
N PHE A 343 -20.05 -17.78 -9.30
CA PHE A 343 -20.22 -17.82 -7.84
C PHE A 343 -20.43 -19.25 -7.31
N LYS A 344 -21.20 -20.09 -8.01
CA LYS A 344 -21.37 -21.51 -7.69
C LYS A 344 -20.07 -22.29 -7.82
N LEU A 345 -19.30 -22.08 -8.89
CA LEU A 345 -17.99 -22.73 -9.06
C LEU A 345 -17.03 -22.34 -7.94
N LEU A 346 -16.99 -21.07 -7.55
CA LEU A 346 -16.13 -20.61 -6.45
C LEU A 346 -16.58 -21.18 -5.11
N LYS A 347 -17.89 -21.27 -4.86
CA LYS A 347 -18.41 -21.99 -3.69
C LYS A 347 -17.97 -23.46 -3.68
N GLU A 348 -17.94 -24.14 -4.82
CA GLU A 348 -17.41 -25.51 -4.92
C GLU A 348 -15.88 -25.59 -4.68
N TYR A 349 -15.13 -24.54 -5.03
CA TYR A 349 -13.69 -24.48 -4.77
C TYR A 349 -13.34 -24.11 -3.34
N THR A 350 -14.17 -23.35 -2.63
CA THR A 350 -13.76 -22.73 -1.36
C THR A 350 -14.69 -23.02 -0.19
N GLU A 351 -15.88 -23.57 -0.44
CA GLU A 351 -16.98 -23.71 0.51
C GLU A 351 -17.47 -22.39 1.14
N LEU A 352 -17.00 -21.25 0.64
CA LEU A 352 -17.49 -19.93 1.07
C LEU A 352 -18.96 -19.75 0.68
N ASP A 353 -19.67 -18.99 1.49
CA ASP A 353 -21.11 -18.75 1.41
C ASP A 353 -21.48 -17.74 0.28
N LEU A 354 -20.89 -17.92 -0.91
CA LEU A 354 -21.00 -17.04 -2.07
C LEU A 354 -22.34 -17.17 -2.83
N VAL A 355 -23.23 -18.07 -2.43
CA VAL A 355 -24.54 -18.24 -3.07
C VAL A 355 -25.60 -18.10 -2.00
N ALA A 356 -26.54 -17.18 -2.21
CA ALA A 356 -27.61 -16.90 -1.26
C ALA A 356 -28.53 -18.13 -1.10
N GLU A 357 -28.26 -18.93 -0.07
CA GLU A 357 -29.07 -20.10 0.31
C GLU A 357 -29.98 -19.81 1.51
N LYS A 358 -29.70 -18.73 2.24
CA LYS A 358 -30.44 -18.25 3.42
C LYS A 358 -30.88 -16.80 3.20
N GLU A 359 -32.00 -16.39 3.81
CA GLU A 359 -32.57 -15.04 3.64
C GLU A 359 -31.65 -13.89 4.12
N ASN A 360 -30.66 -14.19 4.97
CA ASN A 360 -29.73 -13.22 5.53
C ASN A 360 -28.38 -13.12 4.79
N MET A 361 -28.21 -13.86 3.68
CA MET A 361 -26.98 -13.86 2.89
C MET A 361 -27.09 -12.87 1.73
N ASN A 362 -26.07 -12.05 1.54
CA ASN A 362 -26.02 -11.09 0.45
C ASN A 362 -24.61 -11.10 -0.17
N PRO A 363 -24.26 -12.17 -0.91
CA PRO A 363 -22.95 -12.28 -1.52
C PRO A 363 -22.78 -11.22 -2.61
N ARG A 364 -21.63 -10.53 -2.57
CA ARG A 364 -21.33 -9.40 -3.46
C ARG A 364 -19.97 -9.59 -4.09
N MET A 365 -19.70 -8.83 -5.14
CA MET A 365 -18.40 -8.83 -5.77
C MET A 365 -18.02 -7.46 -6.34
N PHE A 366 -16.72 -7.26 -6.54
CA PHE A 366 -16.13 -6.09 -7.17
C PHE A 366 -15.16 -6.54 -8.27
N LEU A 367 -15.22 -5.91 -9.46
CA LEU A 367 -14.43 -6.28 -10.63
C LEU A 367 -13.68 -5.06 -11.17
N GLU A 368 -12.38 -5.21 -11.40
CA GLU A 368 -11.58 -4.26 -12.16
C GLU A 368 -10.79 -4.98 -13.24
N LEU A 369 -10.81 -4.39 -14.44
CA LEU A 369 -9.83 -4.70 -15.47
C LEU A 369 -8.78 -3.59 -15.47
N GLN A 370 -7.58 -3.90 -15.02
CA GLN A 370 -6.52 -2.95 -14.76
C GLN A 370 -5.45 -2.98 -15.86
N ARG A 371 -4.90 -1.81 -16.19
CA ARG A 371 -3.70 -1.64 -17.03
C ARG A 371 -2.59 -1.02 -16.19
N TRP A 372 -1.40 -1.58 -16.35
CA TRP A 372 -0.21 -1.26 -15.58
C TRP A 372 0.97 -0.92 -16.50
N SER A 373 1.75 0.07 -16.11
CA SER A 373 2.97 0.54 -16.80
C SER A 373 3.96 1.13 -15.80
N GLY A 374 5.14 1.53 -16.28
CA GLY A 374 6.11 2.33 -15.50
C GLY A 374 5.44 3.47 -14.72
N GLY A 375 5.76 3.58 -13.44
CA GLY A 375 5.21 4.56 -12.50
C GLY A 375 3.92 4.14 -11.79
N CYS A 376 3.37 2.95 -12.05
CA CYS A 376 2.17 2.45 -11.36
C CYS A 376 2.50 1.73 -10.05
N TYR A 377 1.61 1.81 -9.06
CA TYR A 377 1.75 1.18 -7.73
C TYR A 377 0.44 1.13 -6.94
N THR A 378 0.45 0.38 -5.83
CA THR A 378 -0.46 0.57 -4.68
C THR A 378 0.33 0.60 -3.38
N LEU A 379 -0.21 1.25 -2.36
CA LEU A 379 0.37 1.38 -1.02
C LEU A 379 -0.52 0.73 0.04
N ILE A 380 0.10 0.34 1.15
CA ILE A 380 -0.60 0.07 2.40
C ILE A 380 -1.24 1.38 2.84
N HIS A 381 -2.50 1.30 3.24
CA HIS A 381 -3.18 2.43 3.85
C HIS A 381 -3.95 1.94 5.06
N ASP A 382 -4.08 2.80 6.05
CA ASP A 382 -4.93 2.54 7.21
C ASP A 382 -6.36 2.36 6.71
N LYS A 383 -6.87 1.14 6.82
CA LYS A 383 -8.30 0.91 6.81
C LYS A 383 -8.76 1.11 8.25
N PRO A 384 -9.69 2.04 8.54
CA PRO A 384 -10.32 2.02 9.84
C PRO A 384 -10.92 0.62 10.01
N ILE A 385 -10.53 -0.04 11.09
CA ILE A 385 -11.14 -1.30 11.49
C ILE A 385 -12.62 -0.98 11.67
N LEU A 386 -13.47 -1.51 10.79
CA LEU A 386 -14.92 -1.49 10.95
C LEU A 386 -15.23 -2.13 12.31
N SER A 387 -15.39 -1.31 13.35
CA SER A 387 -16.14 -1.71 14.52
C SER A 387 -17.60 -1.81 14.06
N ASP A 388 -18.14 -3.03 14.04
CA ASP A 388 -19.53 -3.35 13.69
C ASP A 388 -20.51 -2.35 14.35
N TYR A 389 -20.93 -1.32 13.61
CA TYR A 389 -22.05 -0.47 14.00
C TYR A 389 -23.35 -1.14 13.57
N ASN A 390 -23.89 -1.98 14.44
CA ASN A 390 -25.34 -2.14 14.53
C ASN A 390 -25.89 -0.95 15.32
N GLU A 391 -26.22 0.14 14.64
CA GLU A 391 -27.21 1.09 15.16
C GLU A 391 -28.39 1.20 14.19
N ASP A 392 -29.55 0.79 14.70
CA ASP A 392 -30.85 0.96 14.09
C ASP A 392 -31.09 2.44 13.68
N PRO A 393 -31.65 2.71 12.50
CA PRO A 393 -31.95 4.08 12.09
C PRO A 393 -33.23 4.53 12.78
N LYS A 394 -33.13 5.08 14.00
CA LYS A 394 -34.16 5.89 14.67
C LYS A 394 -33.64 6.54 15.95
N SER A 395 -33.04 7.73 15.85
CA SER A 395 -33.33 8.88 16.73
C SER A 395 -32.30 10.01 16.55
N LEU A 396 -32.51 10.86 15.54
CA LEU A 396 -31.99 12.22 15.54
C LEU A 396 -33.16 13.13 15.22
N ALA A 397 -33.99 13.36 16.23
CA ALA A 397 -34.92 14.49 16.26
C ALA A 397 -34.39 15.46 17.32
N SER A 398 -34.03 16.64 16.83
CA SER A 398 -33.59 17.84 17.52
C SER A 398 -34.40 18.17 18.78
N GLU A 399 -33.71 18.33 19.90
CA GLU A 399 -34.21 19.13 21.02
C GLU A 399 -33.93 20.61 20.74
N SER A 400 -34.99 21.36 20.45
CA SER A 400 -35.04 22.81 20.62
C SER A 400 -36.17 23.11 21.59
N ASP A 401 -35.82 23.70 22.74
CA ASP A 401 -36.74 24.33 23.68
C ASP A 401 -37.60 25.40 22.98
N GLU A 402 -38.93 25.34 23.19
CA GLU A 402 -39.71 26.46 23.77
C GLU A 402 -41.24 26.16 23.82
N SER A 403 -41.76 26.12 25.05
CA SER A 403 -43.03 26.66 25.58
C SER A 403 -44.42 26.49 24.89
N GLU A 404 -45.36 26.01 25.72
CA GLU A 404 -46.79 26.36 25.86
C GLU A 404 -47.80 25.99 24.75
N ALA A 405 -48.71 25.03 25.04
CA ALA A 405 -50.11 25.30 25.42
C ALA A 405 -51.01 24.05 25.28
N LEU A 406 -52.02 24.02 26.16
CA LEU A 406 -53.12 23.06 26.36
C LEU A 406 -53.88 22.66 25.08
N ASP A 407 -54.33 21.39 24.96
CA ASP A 407 -55.76 21.03 25.02
C ASP A 407 -56.00 19.51 25.14
N GLU A 408 -57.11 19.18 25.78
CA GLU A 408 -57.65 17.85 26.06
C GLU A 408 -58.23 17.18 24.79
N THR A 409 -58.21 15.85 24.70
CA THR A 409 -59.45 15.03 24.56
C THR A 409 -59.20 13.52 24.46
N GLU A 410 -60.15 12.82 25.07
CA GLU A 410 -60.33 11.38 25.23
C GLU A 410 -60.61 10.61 23.93
N GLY A 411 -60.52 9.27 23.97
CA GLY A 411 -61.36 8.43 23.10
C GLY A 411 -60.84 7.05 22.71
N ASP A 412 -60.96 6.11 23.64
CA ASP A 412 -61.56 4.75 23.51
C ASP A 412 -61.63 4.00 22.15
N GLY A 413 -61.51 2.66 22.18
CA GLY A 413 -62.13 1.83 21.12
C GLY A 413 -61.39 0.60 20.56
N LEU A 414 -61.08 -0.39 21.41
CA LEU A 414 -61.53 -1.79 21.29
C LEU A 414 -61.81 -2.46 19.89
N GLN A 415 -61.08 -3.57 19.67
CA GLN A 415 -61.57 -4.97 19.46
C GLN A 415 -61.79 -5.61 18.06
N LEU A 416 -61.47 -6.92 18.07
CA LEU A 416 -61.99 -8.08 17.32
C LEU A 416 -61.20 -8.56 16.07
N LEU A 417 -60.46 -9.67 16.19
CA LEU A 417 -60.86 -11.10 16.07
C LEU A 417 -61.13 -11.55 14.63
N ASN A 418 -60.32 -12.51 14.13
CA ASN A 418 -60.83 -13.86 13.88
C ASN A 418 -59.73 -14.91 13.65
N LYS A 419 -59.94 -16.05 14.32
CA LYS A 419 -59.28 -17.35 14.18
C LYS A 419 -59.80 -18.09 12.94
N SER A 420 -58.99 -19.00 12.40
CA SER A 420 -59.44 -20.38 12.18
C SER A 420 -58.28 -21.38 12.19
N THR A 421 -58.45 -22.39 13.03
CA THR A 421 -57.61 -23.56 13.33
C THR A 421 -58.07 -24.83 12.59
N ARG A 422 -57.24 -25.88 12.67
CA ARG A 422 -57.52 -27.36 12.70
C ARG A 422 -57.17 -28.14 11.43
N GLU A 423 -56.69 -29.40 11.44
CA GLU A 423 -56.30 -30.38 12.48
C GLU A 423 -55.58 -31.56 11.77
N ASP A 424 -54.62 -32.16 12.50
CA ASP A 424 -54.08 -33.53 12.61
C ASP A 424 -54.55 -34.71 11.70
N GLN A 425 -53.62 -35.64 11.40
CA GLN A 425 -53.68 -37.03 11.90
C GLN A 425 -52.40 -37.88 11.66
N GLU A 426 -52.18 -38.82 12.60
CA GLU A 426 -50.98 -39.62 12.89
C GLU A 426 -50.89 -41.01 12.20
N LYS A 427 -49.70 -41.64 12.38
CA LYS A 427 -49.42 -43.04 12.83
C LYS A 427 -48.94 -44.15 11.86
N SER A 428 -47.66 -44.49 12.03
CA SER A 428 -47.00 -45.82 12.25
C SER A 428 -47.73 -47.14 11.93
N ASN A 429 -47.04 -48.15 11.35
CA ASN A 429 -46.37 -49.25 12.08
C ASN A 429 -45.65 -50.30 11.17
N SER A 430 -44.87 -51.14 11.86
CA SER A 430 -43.76 -52.07 11.54
C SER A 430 -43.98 -53.44 10.82
N ASN A 431 -42.83 -53.98 10.33
CA ASN A 431 -42.29 -55.36 10.29
C ASN A 431 -42.94 -56.53 9.50
N ASN A 432 -42.14 -57.22 8.64
CA ASN A 432 -41.79 -58.64 8.78
C ASN A 432 -40.68 -59.18 7.82
N ARG A 433 -40.03 -60.28 8.26
CA ARG A 433 -38.79 -60.94 7.77
C ARG A 433 -39.00 -62.15 6.81
N SER A 434 -37.88 -62.58 6.18
CA SER A 434 -37.45 -63.93 5.71
C SER A 434 -38.07 -64.50 4.40
N SER A 435 -37.41 -65.27 3.50
CA SER A 435 -36.07 -65.88 3.36
C SER A 435 -35.90 -66.55 1.95
N SER A 436 -34.63 -66.83 1.57
CA SER A 436 -34.07 -67.92 0.69
C SER A 436 -34.02 -67.87 -0.86
N SER A 437 -32.77 -67.99 -1.36
CA SER A 437 -32.16 -68.64 -2.56
C SER A 437 -32.85 -68.52 -3.93
N ASP A 438 -32.18 -68.32 -5.07
CA ASP A 438 -30.96 -69.00 -5.56
C ASP A 438 -30.38 -68.25 -6.79
N CYS A 439 -29.17 -68.63 -7.15
CA CYS A 439 -28.21 -68.11 -8.13
C CYS A 439 -28.65 -67.81 -9.60
N GLY A 440 -27.91 -66.90 -10.25
CA GLY A 440 -27.77 -66.83 -11.72
C GLY A 440 -27.45 -65.43 -12.30
N THR A 441 -26.17 -65.10 -12.50
CA THR A 441 -25.67 -63.91 -13.23
C THR A 441 -26.00 -63.97 -14.74
N PRO A 442 -26.05 -62.85 -15.49
CA PRO A 442 -24.83 -62.47 -16.23
C PRO A 442 -24.54 -60.94 -16.35
N VAL A 443 -23.24 -60.64 -16.19
CA VAL A 443 -22.35 -59.77 -17.00
C VAL A 443 -22.58 -58.24 -17.03
N SER A 444 -21.57 -57.54 -16.52
CA SER A 444 -21.32 -56.08 -16.56
C SER A 444 -20.75 -55.63 -17.91
N ILE A 445 -21.24 -54.50 -18.42
CA ILE A 445 -20.50 -53.63 -19.33
C ILE A 445 -19.90 -52.53 -18.45
N ARG A 446 -18.57 -52.41 -18.50
CA ARG A 446 -17.80 -51.33 -17.89
C ARG A 446 -17.80 -50.17 -18.89
N ASP A 447 -18.16 -48.98 -18.42
CA ASP A 447 -18.23 -47.77 -19.24
C ASP A 447 -16.84 -47.21 -19.52
N GLU A 448 -16.66 -46.77 -20.77
CA GLU A 448 -15.42 -46.32 -21.42
C GLU A 448 -15.01 -44.88 -21.02
N THR A 449 -15.65 -44.28 -20.02
CA THR A 449 -15.45 -42.88 -19.61
C THR A 449 -14.26 -42.68 -18.68
N ASP A 450 -13.98 -43.64 -17.78
CA ASP A 450 -12.89 -43.54 -16.80
C ASP A 450 -11.50 -43.57 -17.47
N ASP A 451 -11.35 -44.25 -18.61
CA ASP A 451 -10.07 -44.38 -19.32
C ASP A 451 -9.66 -43.09 -20.05
N ILE A 452 -10.61 -42.22 -20.39
CA ILE A 452 -10.36 -40.94 -21.09
C ILE A 452 -9.86 -39.88 -20.10
N GLU A 453 -10.46 -39.81 -18.90
CA GLU A 453 -10.04 -38.91 -17.82
C GLU A 453 -8.59 -39.18 -17.40
N ASP A 454 -8.24 -40.46 -17.28
CA ASP A 454 -6.91 -40.93 -16.93
C ASP A 454 -5.85 -40.62 -18.03
N GLU A 455 -6.26 -40.60 -19.30
CA GLU A 455 -5.37 -40.28 -20.41
C GLU A 455 -5.09 -38.77 -20.55
N ILE A 456 -6.08 -37.93 -20.27
CA ILE A 456 -5.93 -36.46 -20.23
C ILE A 456 -5.00 -36.06 -19.09
N MET A 457 -5.19 -36.65 -17.90
CA MET A 457 -4.30 -36.44 -16.74
C MET A 457 -2.84 -36.83 -17.01
N ARG A 458 -2.60 -37.91 -17.76
CA ARG A 458 -1.24 -38.34 -18.17
C ARG A 458 -0.60 -37.42 -19.20
N LYS A 459 -1.37 -36.74 -20.06
CA LYS A 459 -0.83 -35.77 -21.04
C LYS A 459 -0.40 -34.47 -20.34
N ILE A 460 -1.14 -34.02 -19.34
CA ILE A 460 -0.82 -32.83 -18.53
C ILE A 460 0.36 -33.08 -17.57
N LEU A 461 0.51 -34.30 -17.04
CA LEU A 461 1.68 -34.65 -16.21
C LEU A 461 3.00 -34.70 -17.00
N LYS A 462 2.96 -34.79 -18.34
CA LYS A 462 4.15 -34.82 -19.21
C LYS A 462 4.62 -33.44 -19.69
N SER A 463 3.79 -32.40 -19.56
CA SER A 463 4.19 -30.99 -19.78
C SER A 463 4.73 -30.32 -18.51
N LYS A 464 4.73 -31.02 -17.36
CA LYS A 464 5.38 -30.57 -16.14
C LYS A 464 6.88 -30.90 -16.16
N SER A 465 7.72 -29.86 -16.15
CA SER A 465 9.13 -29.94 -15.71
C SER A 465 9.21 -30.52 -14.28
N PRO A 466 10.27 -31.24 -13.88
CA PRO A 466 10.16 -32.27 -12.85
C PRO A 466 9.99 -31.72 -11.43
N ARG A 467 9.10 -32.37 -10.68
CA ARG A 467 8.97 -32.26 -9.22
C ARG A 467 10.30 -32.56 -8.53
N THR A 468 10.99 -31.55 -8.02
CA THR A 468 12.13 -31.73 -7.12
C THR A 468 11.61 -31.92 -5.69
N ARG A 469 11.88 -33.09 -5.11
CA ARG A 469 11.67 -33.37 -3.68
C ARG A 469 12.48 -32.39 -2.83
N ARG A 470 11.81 -31.66 -1.92
CA ARG A 470 12.43 -30.92 -0.81
C ARG A 470 13.21 -31.91 0.08
N LYS A 471 14.52 -31.76 0.15
CA LYS A 471 15.35 -32.12 1.31
C LYS A 471 16.03 -30.84 1.76
N TYR A 472 15.67 -30.37 2.95
CA TYR A 472 16.44 -29.36 3.67
C TYR A 472 17.85 -29.89 3.91
N LEU A 473 18.84 -29.16 3.40
CA LEU A 473 20.23 -29.21 3.85
C LEU A 473 20.82 -27.83 3.62
N VAL A 474 20.95 -27.11 4.73
CA VAL A 474 21.73 -25.88 4.90
C VAL A 474 23.12 -26.08 4.31
N HIS A 475 23.56 -25.20 3.41
CA HIS A 475 24.98 -24.96 3.22
C HIS A 475 25.27 -23.55 2.71
N HIS A 476 25.97 -22.81 3.59
CA HIS A 476 26.76 -21.63 3.35
C HIS A 476 27.46 -21.59 1.98
N ALA A 477 27.40 -20.42 1.35
CA ALA A 477 28.35 -19.99 0.34
C ALA A 477 29.78 -19.98 0.92
N ALA A 478 30.68 -20.75 0.31
CA ALA A 478 32.11 -20.70 0.58
C ALA A 478 32.82 -20.07 -0.62
N MET A 479 33.44 -18.92 -0.33
CA MET A 479 34.46 -18.27 -1.13
C MET A 479 35.59 -19.23 -1.55
N LEU A 480 36.15 -18.92 -2.72
CA LEU A 480 37.39 -19.47 -3.26
C LEU A 480 38.56 -19.27 -2.26
N LYS A 481 39.25 -20.36 -1.92
CA LYS A 481 40.52 -20.34 -1.18
C LYS A 481 41.71 -20.35 -2.14
N MET A 482 42.61 -19.39 -1.94
CA MET A 482 44.06 -19.60 -1.97
C MET A 482 44.68 -18.98 -0.71
N GLY A 483 45.60 -19.70 -0.05
CA GLY A 483 46.60 -19.11 0.86
C GLY A 483 46.57 -19.49 2.37
N ASP A 484 47.23 -20.61 2.68
CA ASP A 484 48.07 -20.98 3.84
C ASP A 484 47.96 -20.37 5.28
N ARG A 485 47.92 -21.31 6.27
CA ARG A 485 48.49 -21.36 7.65
C ARG A 485 48.00 -20.52 8.87
N SER A 486 47.55 -21.30 9.88
CA SER A 486 47.93 -21.30 11.34
C SER A 486 46.87 -20.85 12.38
N PRO A 487 46.76 -21.48 13.59
CA PRO A 487 45.53 -21.48 14.41
C PRO A 487 45.63 -20.75 15.77
N ARG A 488 44.55 -20.07 16.24
CA ARG A 488 44.34 -19.71 17.66
C ARG A 488 42.86 -19.65 18.10
N LYS A 489 42.70 -19.80 19.42
CA LYS A 489 41.57 -20.17 20.31
C LYS A 489 40.39 -19.17 20.46
N PRO A 490 39.27 -19.57 21.13
CA PRO A 490 37.96 -18.89 21.09
C PRO A 490 37.69 -17.96 22.28
N ARG A 491 36.92 -16.89 22.06
CA ARG A 491 36.23 -16.01 23.02
C ARG A 491 35.16 -15.20 22.25
N ILE A 492 34.03 -14.70 22.76
CA ILE A 492 33.23 -14.72 24.00
C ILE A 492 31.86 -14.16 23.52
N LEU A 493 30.74 -14.60 24.09
CA LEU A 493 29.43 -13.96 23.89
C LEU A 493 29.48 -12.53 24.42
N ASP A 494 28.96 -11.56 23.67
CA ASP A 494 28.39 -10.35 24.24
C ASP A 494 27.11 -9.96 23.50
N THR A 495 26.26 -9.35 24.31
CA THR A 495 24.83 -9.06 24.30
C THR A 495 24.36 -7.96 23.35
N ASP A 496 23.03 -7.95 23.15
CA ASP A 496 22.09 -6.87 22.80
C ASP A 496 22.63 -5.54 22.29
N GLU A 497 22.03 -5.07 21.18
CA GLU A 497 21.43 -3.74 21.11
C GLU A 497 20.40 -3.73 19.95
N SER A 498 19.12 -3.66 20.33
CA SER A 498 18.03 -3.23 19.46
C SER A 498 17.78 -1.75 19.76
N ASP A 499 18.07 -0.88 18.81
CA ASP A 499 17.63 0.51 18.87
C ASP A 499 16.84 0.86 17.61
N VAL A 500 15.75 1.56 17.87
CA VAL A 500 14.63 1.87 17.01
C VAL A 500 14.97 3.16 16.26
N SER A 501 14.92 3.15 14.93
CA SER A 501 15.03 4.37 14.12
C SER A 501 13.62 4.90 13.82
N ASP A 502 13.42 6.21 13.99
CA ASP A 502 12.16 6.98 13.84
C ASP A 502 11.58 7.06 12.39
N ILE A 503 11.82 6.03 11.58
CA ILE A 503 11.08 5.73 10.35
C ILE A 503 10.01 4.64 10.58
N GLY A 504 10.04 3.96 11.74
CA GLY A 504 9.07 2.92 12.13
C GLY A 504 7.69 3.44 12.53
N ASP A 505 7.51 4.76 12.63
CA ASP A 505 6.25 5.38 13.05
C ASP A 505 5.16 5.37 11.98
N TYR A 506 5.45 4.91 10.76
CA TYR A 506 4.42 4.72 9.73
C TYR A 506 3.53 3.49 9.97
N LEU A 507 3.84 2.65 10.97
CA LEU A 507 3.08 1.43 11.29
C LEU A 507 2.70 1.29 12.78
N SER A 508 2.71 2.40 13.55
CA SER A 508 2.36 2.36 14.99
C SER A 508 1.12 3.22 15.29
N ASP A 509 0.10 2.56 15.84
CA ASP A 509 -1.23 3.07 16.25
C ASP A 509 -1.16 4.33 17.15
N PRO A 510 -2.05 5.34 17.02
CA PRO A 510 -1.99 6.61 17.78
C PRO A 510 -2.36 6.53 19.27
N LEU A 511 -2.33 5.35 19.90
CA LEU A 511 -2.87 5.13 21.25
C LEU A 511 -1.81 4.85 22.33
N GLU A 512 -0.67 5.55 22.34
CA GLU A 512 0.12 5.67 23.57
C GLU A 512 0.75 7.05 23.72
N CYS A 513 -0.07 8.05 24.09
CA CYS A 513 0.43 9.28 24.69
C CYS A 513 -0.61 9.93 25.60
N SER A 514 -0.82 9.36 26.80
CA SER A 514 -1.35 10.14 27.92
C SER A 514 -1.05 9.51 29.29
N LEU A 515 -0.18 10.21 30.03
CA LEU A 515 -0.23 10.47 31.48
C LEU A 515 0.36 9.45 32.46
N GLU A 516 1.56 9.78 32.98
CA GLU A 516 1.91 9.52 34.38
C GLU A 516 1.23 10.57 35.30
N ARG A 517 0.33 10.14 36.19
CA ARG A 517 0.44 10.32 37.66
C ARG A 517 -0.81 9.91 38.46
N SER A 518 -0.48 9.34 39.63
CA SER A 518 -1.23 9.18 40.89
C SER A 518 -2.28 8.07 41.03
N ASP A 519 -1.85 7.04 41.77
CA ASP A 519 -2.55 6.19 42.73
C ASP A 519 -3.98 6.61 43.12
N GLU A 520 -4.95 5.70 42.92
CA GLU A 520 -5.90 5.24 43.94
C GLU A 520 -6.65 3.98 43.43
N GLU A 521 -6.62 2.90 44.23
CA GLU A 521 -7.25 1.62 43.96
C GLU A 521 -8.79 1.70 44.07
N GLU A 522 -9.53 1.50 42.98
CA GLU A 522 -10.92 1.05 43.04
C GLU A 522 -11.12 -0.27 42.30
N VAL A 523 -11.47 -1.30 43.07
CA VAL A 523 -11.78 -2.64 42.60
C VAL A 523 -13.20 -2.66 42.02
N VAL A 524 -13.32 -2.61 40.69
CA VAL A 524 -14.59 -2.88 39.97
C VAL A 524 -14.58 -4.32 39.46
N LYS A 525 -15.66 -5.05 39.75
CA LYS A 525 -15.84 -6.47 39.41
C LYS A 525 -15.99 -6.66 37.90
N PRO A 526 -15.50 -7.77 37.31
CA PRO A 526 -15.68 -8.04 35.90
C PRO A 526 -17.13 -8.42 35.61
N GLU A 527 -17.80 -7.63 34.76
CA GLU A 527 -19.03 -8.03 34.09
C GLU A 527 -18.70 -9.03 32.97
N GLU A 528 -19.48 -10.09 32.88
CA GLU A 528 -19.33 -11.14 31.87
C GLU A 528 -19.58 -10.58 30.47
N VAL A 529 -18.51 -10.33 29.73
CA VAL A 529 -18.58 -10.08 28.29
C VAL A 529 -18.92 -11.40 27.61
N VAL A 530 -20.16 -11.52 27.13
CA VAL A 530 -20.57 -12.57 26.20
C VAL A 530 -19.75 -12.39 24.92
N PRO A 531 -18.95 -13.36 24.47
CA PRO A 531 -18.21 -13.21 23.23
C PRO A 531 -19.18 -13.38 22.07
N THR A 532 -19.68 -12.27 21.53
CA THR A 532 -20.18 -12.24 20.15
C THR A 532 -18.99 -12.50 19.25
N LYS A 533 -18.79 -13.77 18.90
CA LYS A 533 -17.90 -14.17 17.79
C LYS A 533 -18.55 -13.72 16.48
N THR A 534 -18.51 -12.44 16.14
CA THR A 534 -18.50 -12.06 14.73
C THR A 534 -17.09 -12.36 14.23
N GLN A 535 -16.96 -13.40 13.41
CA GLN A 535 -15.70 -13.63 12.70
C GLN A 535 -15.47 -12.43 11.76
N PRO A 536 -14.25 -11.92 11.64
CA PRO A 536 -13.95 -10.90 10.64
C PRO A 536 -14.33 -11.45 9.27
N THR A 537 -15.22 -10.75 8.55
CA THR A 537 -15.67 -11.16 7.23
C THR A 537 -14.49 -11.16 6.27
N GLY A 538 -14.12 -12.33 5.77
CA GLY A 538 -13.06 -12.47 4.77
C GLY A 538 -13.52 -12.03 3.39
N SER A 539 -12.60 -12.07 2.44
CA SER A 539 -12.92 -11.88 1.02
C SER A 539 -12.05 -12.75 0.13
N LEU A 540 -12.56 -13.10 -1.04
CA LEU A 540 -11.91 -13.98 -2.00
C LEU A 540 -11.47 -13.18 -3.22
N ASP A 541 -10.16 -13.01 -3.40
CA ASP A 541 -9.57 -12.38 -4.57
C ASP A 541 -9.29 -13.41 -5.66
N LEU A 542 -9.68 -13.07 -6.89
CA LEU A 542 -9.34 -13.77 -8.12
C LEU A 542 -8.51 -12.83 -8.99
N ILE A 543 -7.36 -13.32 -9.44
CA ILE A 543 -6.41 -12.54 -10.23
C ILE A 543 -6.04 -13.33 -11.48
N LEU A 544 -6.33 -12.77 -12.65
CA LEU A 544 -5.93 -13.30 -13.95
C LEU A 544 -5.08 -12.27 -14.69
N GLN A 545 -3.89 -12.67 -15.13
CA GLN A 545 -2.91 -11.76 -15.73
C GLN A 545 -2.78 -11.95 -17.25
N PHE A 546 -2.48 -10.84 -17.94
CA PHE A 546 -2.25 -10.79 -19.38
C PHE A 546 -1.02 -10.00 -19.71
N HIS A 547 -0.25 -10.49 -20.68
CA HIS A 547 1.04 -9.93 -21.08
C HIS A 547 2.00 -9.83 -19.89
N ALA A 548 1.94 -10.82 -18.98
CA ALA A 548 2.73 -10.85 -17.75
C ALA A 548 4.25 -10.90 -18.01
N ASN A 549 4.67 -11.28 -19.22
CA ASN A 549 6.07 -11.22 -19.62
C ASN A 549 6.63 -9.79 -19.70
N ASN A 550 5.77 -8.78 -19.79
CA ASN A 550 6.14 -7.36 -19.77
C ASN A 550 6.36 -6.85 -18.33
N ALA A 551 5.83 -7.56 -17.33
CA ALA A 551 6.06 -7.26 -15.93
C ALA A 551 7.49 -7.66 -15.48
N PRO A 552 7.98 -7.13 -14.35
CA PRO A 552 9.19 -7.61 -13.68
C PRO A 552 9.24 -9.14 -13.59
N GLN A 553 10.25 -9.76 -14.22
CA GLN A 553 10.39 -11.23 -14.23
C GLN A 553 11.11 -11.76 -12.99
N ASP A 554 12.00 -10.95 -12.41
CA ASP A 554 12.83 -11.34 -11.27
C ASP A 554 12.09 -11.13 -9.92
N GLU A 555 10.98 -10.40 -9.92
CA GLU A 555 10.19 -10.08 -8.73
C GLU A 555 8.68 -10.18 -9.02
N SER A 556 7.92 -10.80 -8.11
CA SER A 556 6.46 -10.78 -8.21
C SER A 556 5.92 -9.36 -8.05
N THR A 557 5.07 -8.93 -8.97
CA THR A 557 4.47 -7.59 -8.91
C THR A 557 3.39 -7.47 -7.87
N ILE A 558 2.62 -8.53 -7.63
CA ILE A 558 1.54 -8.55 -6.63
C ILE A 558 1.94 -9.44 -5.46
N CYS A 559 1.80 -8.94 -4.24
CA CYS A 559 1.99 -9.69 -3.02
C CYS A 559 0.85 -9.45 -2.02
N TYR A 560 0.72 -10.37 -1.07
CA TYR A 560 -0.13 -10.24 0.09
C TYR A 560 0.75 -10.16 1.32
N LEU A 561 0.46 -9.22 2.21
CA LEU A 561 1.21 -9.02 3.44
C LEU A 561 0.31 -8.74 4.64
N ASP A 562 0.83 -8.99 5.83
CA ASP A 562 0.23 -8.54 7.09
C ASP A 562 1.08 -7.38 7.64
N PRO A 563 0.56 -6.13 7.61
CA PRO A 563 1.29 -4.94 8.09
C PRO A 563 1.71 -5.04 9.55
N MET A 564 1.04 -5.88 10.36
CA MET A 564 1.32 -6.01 11.80
C MET A 564 2.47 -6.98 12.10
N THR A 565 3.07 -7.61 11.09
CA THR A 565 4.09 -8.65 11.28
C THR A 565 5.42 -8.26 10.65
N SER A 566 6.53 -8.60 11.32
CA SER A 566 7.89 -8.26 10.89
C SER A 566 8.40 -9.08 9.70
N ASP A 567 7.73 -10.19 9.34
CA ASP A 567 7.98 -10.97 8.12
C ASP A 567 6.81 -10.75 7.15
N ALA A 568 6.76 -9.53 6.60
CA ALA A 568 5.55 -8.93 6.06
C ALA A 568 4.89 -9.75 4.94
N THR A 569 5.66 -10.35 4.01
CA THR A 569 5.06 -10.99 2.82
C THR A 569 4.56 -12.42 3.11
N LEU A 570 3.24 -12.59 3.13
CA LEU A 570 2.57 -13.88 3.30
C LEU A 570 2.64 -14.74 2.02
N MET A 571 2.39 -14.11 0.87
CA MET A 571 2.47 -14.80 -0.43
C MET A 571 2.69 -13.83 -1.58
N ASN A 572 3.17 -14.37 -2.71
CA ASN A 572 3.41 -13.64 -3.93
C ASN A 572 2.61 -14.26 -5.07
N ILE A 573 2.03 -13.42 -5.93
CA ILE A 573 1.36 -13.86 -7.14
C ILE A 573 2.41 -14.04 -8.25
N PRO A 574 2.53 -15.23 -8.85
CA PRO A 574 3.49 -15.44 -9.91
C PRO A 574 3.05 -14.68 -11.18
N PRO A 575 3.90 -13.82 -11.78
CA PRO A 575 3.58 -13.09 -12.99
C PRO A 575 3.50 -14.05 -14.18
N LYS A 576 2.31 -14.62 -14.41
CA LYS A 576 2.10 -15.66 -15.42
C LYS A 576 0.81 -15.46 -16.20
N ASP A 577 0.96 -15.54 -17.52
CA ASP A 577 -0.15 -15.52 -18.45
C ASP A 577 -1.08 -16.72 -18.24
N ASN A 578 -2.38 -16.46 -18.33
CA ASN A 578 -3.44 -17.45 -18.20
C ASN A 578 -3.40 -18.28 -16.89
N HIS A 579 -2.83 -17.72 -15.83
CA HIS A 579 -2.86 -18.29 -14.49
C HIS A 579 -3.92 -17.57 -13.65
N LEU A 580 -4.98 -18.28 -13.27
CA LEU A 580 -5.95 -17.75 -12.30
C LEU A 580 -5.42 -18.02 -10.89
N SER A 581 -5.10 -16.97 -10.15
CA SER A 581 -4.77 -17.06 -8.73
C SER A 581 -6.02 -16.79 -7.91
N ILE A 582 -6.30 -17.66 -6.95
CA ILE A 582 -7.43 -17.55 -6.01
C ILE A 582 -6.82 -17.39 -4.63
N VAL A 583 -7.19 -16.33 -3.91
CA VAL A 583 -6.62 -15.99 -2.59
C VAL A 583 -7.74 -15.58 -1.64
N TYR A 584 -7.88 -16.30 -0.53
CA TYR A 584 -8.78 -15.91 0.54
C TYR A 584 -8.03 -15.07 1.58
N LYS A 585 -8.51 -13.86 1.84
CA LYS A 585 -7.90 -12.90 2.77
C LYS A 585 -8.82 -12.65 3.96
N VAL A 586 -8.22 -12.58 5.15
CA VAL A 586 -8.90 -12.32 6.43
C VAL A 586 -8.10 -11.31 7.26
N GLY A 587 -8.79 -10.65 8.19
CA GLY A 587 -8.17 -9.70 9.12
C GLY A 587 -7.46 -8.54 8.41
N ASN A 588 -6.20 -8.29 8.78
CA ASN A 588 -5.42 -7.15 8.29
C ASN A 588 -4.61 -7.47 7.02
N THR A 589 -4.90 -8.57 6.34
CA THR A 589 -4.15 -8.96 5.13
C THR A 589 -4.37 -7.95 4.01
N CYS A 590 -3.30 -7.30 3.55
CA CYS A 590 -3.30 -6.31 2.49
C CYS A 590 -2.75 -6.90 1.19
N ARG A 591 -3.39 -6.58 0.06
CA ARG A 591 -2.86 -6.85 -1.28
C ARG A 591 -2.13 -5.62 -1.77
N ILE A 592 -0.88 -5.79 -2.17
CA ILE A 592 -0.05 -4.73 -2.74
C ILE A 592 0.39 -5.12 -4.15
N HIS A 593 0.32 -4.17 -5.06
CA HIS A 593 1.08 -4.16 -6.29
C HIS A 593 2.29 -3.25 -6.13
N ARG A 594 3.49 -3.84 -6.22
CA ARG A 594 4.77 -3.13 -6.13
C ARG A 594 4.89 -2.08 -7.25
N TYR A 595 5.71 -1.07 -6.99
CA TYR A 595 6.05 -0.05 -7.97
C TYR A 595 6.64 -0.66 -9.24
N VAL A 596 6.15 -0.23 -10.39
CA VAL A 596 6.66 -0.65 -11.70
C VAL A 596 7.69 0.38 -12.16
N ASN A 597 8.96 0.00 -12.22
CA ASN A 597 10.05 0.89 -12.60
C ASN A 597 10.16 1.08 -14.14
N HIS A 598 11.04 1.99 -14.56
CA HIS A 598 11.21 2.40 -15.96
C HIS A 598 11.76 1.32 -16.90
N TYR A 599 12.27 0.19 -16.39
CA TYR A 599 12.70 -0.95 -17.23
C TYR A 599 11.52 -1.76 -17.80
N HIS A 600 10.29 -1.42 -17.41
CA HIS A 600 9.05 -2.03 -17.88
C HIS A 600 8.19 -1.02 -18.67
N PRO A 601 8.60 -0.67 -19.91
CA PRO A 601 7.94 0.37 -20.69
C PRO A 601 6.61 -0.08 -21.31
N ASP A 602 6.42 -1.38 -21.48
CA ASP A 602 5.22 -1.96 -22.09
C ASP A 602 4.10 -2.17 -21.07
N TYR A 603 2.86 -2.16 -21.55
CA TYR A 603 1.69 -2.43 -20.71
C TYR A 603 1.55 -3.91 -20.38
N PHE A 604 1.08 -4.19 -19.16
CA PHE A 604 0.51 -5.48 -18.76
C PHE A 604 -0.82 -5.25 -18.05
N TYR A 605 -1.61 -6.31 -17.92
CA TYR A 605 -3.00 -6.19 -17.49
C TYR A 605 -3.36 -7.23 -16.44
N ASN A 606 -4.22 -6.83 -15.52
CA ASN A 606 -4.75 -7.70 -14.47
C ASN A 606 -6.27 -7.60 -14.46
N LEU A 607 -6.96 -8.73 -14.59
CA LEU A 607 -8.37 -8.82 -14.21
C LEU A 607 -8.42 -9.21 -12.73
N ILE A 608 -8.94 -8.31 -11.90
CA ILE A 608 -9.06 -8.48 -10.46
C ILE A 608 -10.54 -8.56 -10.11
N CYS A 609 -10.94 -9.66 -9.48
CA CYS A 609 -12.28 -9.81 -8.92
C CYS A 609 -12.16 -10.06 -7.42
N THR A 610 -12.95 -9.39 -6.58
CA THR A 610 -13.02 -9.64 -5.14
C THR A 610 -14.45 -10.02 -4.79
N TYR A 611 -14.64 -11.19 -4.17
CA TYR A 611 -15.95 -11.71 -3.76
C TYR A 611 -16.09 -11.67 -2.23
N TYR A 612 -17.30 -11.45 -1.76
CA TYR A 612 -17.70 -11.34 -0.36
C TYR A 612 -18.89 -12.28 -0.10
N GLU A 613 -18.92 -12.93 1.06
CA GLU A 613 -20.01 -13.81 1.53
C GLU A 613 -21.31 -13.07 1.85
#